data_AF-A0A7J9MTQ5-F1
#
_entry.id   AF-A0A7J9MTQ5-F1
#
_cell.length_a   1.000
_cell.length_b   1.000
_cell.length_c   1.000
_cell.angle_alpha   90.00
_cell.angle_beta   90.00
_cell.angle_gamma   90.00
#
_symmetry.space_group_name_H-M   'P 1'
#
loop_
_entity.id
_entity.type
_entity.pdbx_description
1 polymer ?
#
loop_
_entity_poly.entity_id
_entity_poly.type
_entity_poly.pdbx_seq_one_letter_code
_entity_poly.pdbx_strand_id
1 'polypeptide(L)'
;MTRLGKVPAHRRKEHKGFDEWDFVLSRHHHPSILQILIDGRDPNAIDIEGKALPTLVYLAREKRPHIHHNFKAGSLNALIRVSSRINNAPFILNVDCDMYSNNSKAIRDAHCFFLDEGNGHEIAYVQYPQAFDNLTENEIYGSLRVLMKSAFAITGKVADDDVHRRDEQEIMVFGTWSPMFTVLAALALFHLLGLIAILLCYVLVFTNLPIYQGMFFRKDSGKIPASVTLQSVAFALLASTLAIY
;
A
#
# COMPACT_ATOMS: atom_id res chain seq x y z
N MET A 1 -19.86 -22.13 -10.97
CA MET A 1 -19.41 -20.72 -11.10
C MET A 1 -20.40 -19.82 -10.35
N THR A 2 -20.13 -19.56 -9.07
CA THR A 2 -20.95 -18.70 -8.21
C THR A 2 -20.66 -17.23 -8.55
N ARG A 3 -21.59 -16.60 -9.28
CA ARG A 3 -21.60 -15.15 -9.54
C ARG A 3 -21.62 -14.38 -8.21
N LEU A 4 -20.77 -13.34 -8.11
CA LEU A 4 -20.67 -12.30 -7.07
C LEU A 4 -21.50 -12.51 -5.80
N GLY A 5 -20.81 -12.68 -4.66
CA GLY A 5 -21.37 -12.81 -3.31
C GLY A 5 -22.15 -11.60 -2.81
N LYS A 6 -23.32 -11.33 -3.40
CA LYS A 6 -24.34 -10.44 -2.86
C LYS A 6 -25.28 -11.28 -1.99
N VAL A 7 -25.43 -10.87 -0.73
CA VAL A 7 -26.42 -11.44 0.18
C VAL A 7 -27.80 -11.34 -0.47
N PRO A 8 -28.53 -12.45 -0.66
CA PRO A 8 -29.85 -12.46 -1.29
C PRO A 8 -30.83 -11.47 -0.62
N ALA A 9 -31.67 -10.82 -1.42
CA ALA A 9 -32.58 -9.78 -0.94
C ALA A 9 -33.58 -10.27 0.12
N HIS A 10 -33.98 -11.54 0.09
CA HIS A 10 -34.85 -12.14 1.12
C HIS A 10 -34.13 -12.22 2.49
N ARG A 11 -32.87 -12.68 2.51
CA ARG A 11 -32.05 -12.69 3.75
C ARG A 11 -31.78 -11.30 4.30
N ARG A 12 -31.68 -10.28 3.44
CA ARG A 12 -31.59 -8.88 3.90
C ARG A 12 -32.88 -8.38 4.55
N LYS A 13 -34.04 -8.84 4.08
CA LYS A 13 -35.35 -8.47 4.66
C LYS A 13 -35.63 -9.20 5.98
N GLU A 14 -35.06 -10.37 6.18
CA GLU A 14 -35.14 -11.14 7.44
C GLU A 14 -34.22 -10.56 8.53
N HIS A 15 -33.11 -9.93 8.13
CA HIS A 15 -32.21 -9.26 9.07
C HIS A 15 -32.85 -7.96 9.57
N LYS A 16 -33.28 -7.96 10.84
CA LYS A 16 -33.86 -6.77 11.49
C LYS A 16 -32.87 -5.61 11.71
N GLY A 17 -31.60 -5.77 11.34
CA GLY A 17 -30.55 -4.80 11.65
C GLY A 17 -30.20 -4.85 13.14
N PHE A 18 -29.55 -3.81 13.65
CA PHE A 18 -29.37 -3.62 15.08
C PHE A 18 -30.32 -2.51 15.49
N ASP A 19 -31.28 -2.81 16.37
CA ASP A 19 -32.26 -1.83 16.84
C ASP A 19 -31.56 -0.61 17.47
N GLU A 20 -30.36 -0.80 18.04
CA GLU A 20 -29.54 0.28 18.58
C GLU A 20 -29.12 1.32 17.54
N TRP A 21 -28.95 0.92 16.27
CA TRP A 21 -28.62 1.86 15.19
C TRP A 21 -29.81 2.72 14.77
N ASP A 22 -31.04 2.28 15.01
CA ASP A 22 -32.25 3.05 14.68
C ASP A 22 -32.39 4.32 15.54
N PHE A 23 -31.79 4.31 16.73
CA PHE A 23 -31.73 5.47 17.62
C PHE A 23 -30.48 6.34 17.41
N VAL A 24 -29.58 5.97 16.49
CA VAL A 24 -28.37 6.74 16.21
C VAL A 24 -28.66 7.85 15.21
N LEU A 25 -28.60 9.08 15.70
CA LEU A 25 -28.82 10.28 14.88
C LEU A 25 -27.60 10.65 14.02
N SER A 26 -26.39 10.18 14.36
CA SER A 26 -25.17 10.55 13.63
C SER A 26 -24.03 9.54 13.75
N ARG A 27 -23.34 9.27 12.64
CA ARG A 27 -22.08 8.47 12.57
C ARG A 27 -20.90 9.10 13.32
N HIS A 28 -21.01 10.36 13.73
CA HIS A 28 -19.98 11.08 14.51
C HIS A 28 -20.37 11.26 15.99
N HIS A 29 -21.61 10.91 16.35
CA HIS A 29 -22.13 11.04 17.70
C HIS A 29 -23.09 9.90 17.99
N HIS A 30 -22.55 8.84 18.58
CA HIS A 30 -23.31 7.67 18.97
C HIS A 30 -22.63 6.94 20.14
N PRO A 31 -23.39 6.26 21.02
CA PRO A 31 -22.81 5.44 22.07
C PRO A 31 -22.09 4.21 21.49
N SER A 32 -21.41 3.45 22.35
CA SER A 32 -20.88 2.15 21.95
C SER A 32 -22.02 1.16 21.74
N ILE A 33 -21.94 0.37 20.68
CA ILE A 33 -22.88 -0.71 20.36
C ILE A 33 -22.06 -2.01 20.34
N LEU A 34 -22.44 -2.97 21.17
CA LEU A 34 -21.80 -4.27 21.29
C LEU A 34 -22.89 -5.34 21.21
N GLN A 35 -22.76 -6.27 20.28
CA GLN A 35 -23.70 -7.38 20.15
C GLN A 35 -22.96 -8.68 19.87
N ILE A 36 -23.32 -9.74 20.58
CA ILE A 36 -22.90 -11.11 20.28
C ILE A 36 -23.90 -11.65 19.26
N LEU A 37 -23.48 -11.77 18.00
CA LEU A 37 -24.31 -12.22 16.89
C LEU A 37 -24.46 -13.75 16.86
N ILE A 38 -23.38 -14.44 17.23
CA ILE A 38 -23.34 -15.88 17.44
C ILE A 38 -22.62 -16.08 18.76
N ASP A 39 -23.28 -16.68 19.75
CA ASP A 39 -22.63 -17.07 21.00
C ASP A 39 -22.19 -18.53 20.87
N GLY A 40 -20.89 -18.77 20.67
CA GLY A 40 -20.38 -20.14 20.52
C GLY A 40 -20.45 -20.99 21.79
N ARG A 41 -20.91 -20.41 22.91
CA ARG A 41 -21.21 -21.13 24.16
C ARG A 41 -22.67 -21.61 24.22
N ASP A 42 -23.53 -21.08 23.34
CA ASP A 42 -24.93 -21.51 23.24
C ASP A 42 -24.98 -22.89 22.57
N PRO A 43 -25.56 -23.92 23.21
CA PRO A 43 -25.71 -25.25 22.60
C PRO A 43 -26.56 -25.25 21.33
N ASN A 44 -27.36 -24.20 21.09
CA ASN A 44 -28.16 -24.04 19.87
C ASN A 44 -27.39 -23.34 18.74
N ALA A 45 -26.21 -22.77 19.01
CA ALA A 45 -25.35 -22.15 18.01
C ALA A 45 -24.54 -23.22 17.25
N ILE A 46 -25.26 -24.08 16.54
CA ILE A 46 -24.70 -25.19 15.75
C ILE A 46 -25.03 -25.03 14.27
N ASP A 47 -24.17 -25.58 13.41
CA ASP A 47 -24.44 -25.69 11.98
C ASP A 47 -25.41 -26.85 11.66
N ILE A 48 -25.70 -27.03 10.38
CA ILE A 48 -26.59 -28.10 9.88
C ILE A 48 -26.05 -29.52 10.15
N GLU A 49 -24.75 -29.65 10.43
CA GLU A 49 -24.08 -30.91 10.77
C GLU A 49 -23.98 -31.11 12.29
N GLY A 50 -24.54 -30.19 13.08
CA GLY A 50 -24.51 -30.21 14.54
C GLY A 50 -23.17 -29.80 15.15
N LYS A 51 -22.31 -29.09 14.41
CA LYS A 51 -21.03 -28.57 14.91
C LYS A 51 -21.21 -27.17 15.48
N ALA A 52 -20.60 -26.90 16.63
CA ALA A 52 -20.63 -25.60 17.26
C ALA A 52 -20.00 -24.51 16.36
N LEU A 53 -20.69 -23.38 16.24
CA LEU A 53 -20.24 -22.22 15.48
C LEU A 53 -19.30 -21.34 16.33
N PRO A 54 -18.32 -20.66 15.70
CA PRO A 54 -17.46 -19.73 16.42
C PRO A 54 -18.27 -18.53 16.93
N THR A 55 -17.84 -17.97 18.07
CA THR A 55 -18.45 -16.75 18.61
C THR A 55 -18.18 -15.58 17.65
N LEU A 56 -19.24 -14.90 17.22
CA LEU A 56 -19.17 -13.73 16.35
C LEU A 56 -19.68 -12.51 17.12
N VAL A 57 -18.83 -11.49 17.25
CA VAL A 57 -19.12 -10.28 18.00
C VAL A 57 -19.06 -9.07 17.07
N TYR A 58 -20.10 -8.26 17.09
CA TYR A 58 -20.14 -6.94 16.48
C TYR A 58 -19.81 -5.87 17.51
N LEU A 59 -18.90 -4.96 17.16
CA LEU A 59 -18.54 -3.81 17.98
C LEU A 59 -18.49 -2.53 17.13
N ALA A 60 -19.31 -1.56 17.50
CA ALA A 60 -19.13 -0.17 17.13
C ALA A 60 -18.76 0.62 18.38
N ARG A 61 -17.56 1.19 18.40
CA ARG A 61 -17.12 2.04 19.52
C ARG A 61 -17.83 3.39 19.52
N GLU A 62 -18.01 3.95 20.71
CA GLU A 62 -18.54 5.30 20.89
C GLU A 62 -17.75 6.35 20.08
N LYS A 63 -18.50 7.31 19.53
CA LYS A 63 -17.94 8.50 18.88
C LYS A 63 -18.60 9.76 19.42
N ARG A 64 -17.79 10.80 19.58
CA ARG A 64 -18.22 12.16 19.94
C ARG A 64 -17.54 13.16 19.00
N PRO A 65 -18.22 14.23 18.54
CA PRO A 65 -17.67 15.15 17.54
C PRO A 65 -16.34 15.80 17.92
N HIS A 66 -16.12 16.05 19.22
CA HIS A 66 -14.94 16.75 19.73
C HIS A 66 -13.83 15.82 20.25
N ILE A 67 -13.97 14.51 20.09
CA ILE A 67 -12.99 13.53 20.58
C ILE A 67 -12.31 12.87 19.38
N HIS A 68 -10.99 13.06 19.28
CA HIS A 68 -10.19 12.36 18.29
C HIS A 68 -10.28 10.85 18.51
N HIS A 69 -10.67 10.14 17.46
CA HIS A 69 -10.94 8.71 17.55
C HIS A 69 -9.77 7.86 17.05
N ASN A 70 -8.68 8.42 16.53
CA ASN A 70 -7.47 7.66 16.12
C ASN A 70 -7.73 6.56 15.08
N PHE A 71 -8.73 6.77 14.20
CA PHE A 71 -9.05 5.92 13.04
C PHE A 71 -8.91 4.40 13.30
N LYS A 72 -8.05 3.70 12.54
CA LYS A 72 -7.82 2.25 12.60
C LYS A 72 -7.21 1.82 13.93
N ALA A 73 -6.20 2.53 14.42
CA ALA A 73 -5.54 2.23 15.69
C ALA A 73 -6.52 2.29 16.88
N GLY A 74 -7.36 3.33 16.93
CA GLY A 74 -8.38 3.47 17.98
C GLY A 74 -9.43 2.37 17.93
N SER A 75 -9.79 1.89 16.73
CA SER A 75 -10.71 0.77 16.56
C SER A 75 -10.09 -0.55 17.00
N LEU A 76 -8.84 -0.82 16.60
CA LEU A 76 -8.13 -2.05 16.99
C LEU A 76 -7.91 -2.11 18.51
N ASN A 77 -7.52 -0.99 19.14
CA ASN A 77 -7.39 -0.91 20.60
C ASN A 77 -8.70 -1.18 21.34
N ALA A 78 -9.84 -0.73 20.78
CA ALA A 78 -11.15 -1.04 21.34
C ALA A 78 -11.48 -2.52 21.22
N LEU A 79 -11.20 -3.14 20.06
CA LEU A 79 -11.40 -4.57 19.84
C LEU A 79 -10.57 -5.41 20.82
N ILE A 80 -9.30 -5.08 21.05
CA ILE A 80 -8.43 -5.81 22.00
C ILE A 80 -9.01 -5.74 23.42
N ARG A 81 -9.46 -4.56 23.87
CA ARG A 81 -10.06 -4.38 25.21
C ARG A 81 -11.38 -5.14 25.38
N VAL A 82 -12.19 -5.20 24.33
CA VAL A 82 -13.45 -5.95 24.37
C VAL A 82 -13.17 -7.46 24.30
N SER A 83 -12.25 -7.88 23.44
CA SER A 83 -11.84 -9.29 23.31
C SER A 83 -11.32 -9.87 24.64
N SER A 84 -10.53 -9.09 25.39
CA SER A 84 -10.02 -9.52 26.70
C SER A 84 -11.11 -9.74 27.75
N ARG A 85 -12.31 -9.15 27.56
CA ARG A 85 -13.47 -9.39 28.42
C ARG A 85 -14.36 -10.53 27.95
N ILE A 86 -14.32 -10.87 26.67
CA ILE A 86 -15.18 -11.90 26.07
C ILE A 86 -14.52 -13.27 26.14
N ASN A 87 -13.31 -13.41 25.60
CA ASN A 87 -12.61 -14.71 25.53
C ASN A 87 -11.16 -14.67 25.99
N ASN A 88 -10.55 -13.49 26.10
CA ASN A 88 -9.16 -13.29 26.50
C ASN A 88 -8.15 -14.22 25.78
N ALA A 89 -8.34 -14.41 24.47
CA ALA A 89 -7.47 -15.24 23.67
C ALA A 89 -6.00 -14.74 23.70
N PRO A 90 -5.00 -15.63 23.80
CA PRO A 90 -3.59 -15.26 23.88
C PRO A 90 -3.02 -14.78 22.53
N PHE A 91 -3.69 -15.10 21.42
CA PHE A 91 -3.28 -14.72 20.07
C PHE A 91 -4.36 -13.91 19.39
N ILE A 92 -3.96 -12.90 18.61
CA ILE A 92 -4.85 -12.02 17.87
C ILE A 92 -4.46 -12.05 16.41
N LEU A 93 -5.43 -12.39 15.54
CA LEU A 93 -5.29 -12.29 14.10
C LEU A 93 -5.99 -11.02 13.61
N ASN A 94 -5.24 -10.10 13.01
CA ASN A 94 -5.79 -8.90 12.39
C ASN A 94 -5.92 -9.10 10.87
N VAL A 95 -7.11 -8.87 10.32
CA VAL A 95 -7.41 -9.02 8.90
C VAL A 95 -8.18 -7.80 8.41
N ASP A 96 -7.79 -7.26 7.26
CA ASP A 96 -8.47 -6.13 6.62
C ASP A 96 -9.72 -6.58 5.84
N CYS A 97 -10.65 -5.66 5.56
CA CYS A 97 -11.95 -6.02 4.98
C CYS A 97 -11.90 -6.44 3.51
N ASP A 98 -10.83 -6.07 2.81
CA ASP A 98 -10.50 -6.47 1.46
C ASP A 98 -9.66 -7.74 1.44
N MET A 99 -9.38 -8.37 2.58
CA MET A 99 -8.49 -9.51 2.69
C MET A 99 -9.22 -10.76 3.18
N TYR A 100 -8.86 -11.93 2.64
CA TYR A 100 -9.35 -13.22 3.12
C TYR A 100 -8.23 -14.26 3.18
N SER A 101 -8.40 -15.26 4.07
CA SER A 101 -7.51 -16.42 4.10
C SER A 101 -7.90 -17.40 2.99
N ASN A 102 -6.94 -17.75 2.14
CA ASN A 102 -7.10 -18.78 1.11
C ASN A 102 -6.73 -20.20 1.59
N ASN A 103 -6.23 -20.33 2.82
CA ASN A 103 -5.78 -21.60 3.40
C ASN A 103 -6.38 -21.78 4.80
N SER A 104 -7.17 -22.83 5.00
CA SER A 104 -7.77 -23.15 6.30
C SER A 104 -6.73 -23.54 7.37
N LYS A 105 -5.52 -23.93 6.97
CA LYS A 105 -4.42 -24.29 7.89
C LYS A 105 -3.62 -23.09 8.39
N ALA A 106 -3.86 -21.89 7.85
CA ALA A 106 -3.09 -20.70 8.14
C ALA A 106 -2.91 -20.38 9.63
N ILE A 107 -4.02 -20.42 10.39
CA ILE A 107 -4.00 -20.14 11.82
C ILE A 107 -3.15 -21.19 12.56
N ARG A 108 -3.24 -22.45 12.15
CA ARG A 108 -2.45 -23.54 12.73
C ARG A 108 -0.97 -23.35 12.42
N ASP A 109 -0.63 -23.02 11.18
CA ASP A 109 0.74 -22.82 10.76
C ASP A 109 1.36 -21.58 11.45
N ALA A 110 0.57 -20.53 11.68
CA ALA A 110 0.99 -19.35 12.46
C ALA A 110 1.28 -19.71 13.91
N HIS A 111 0.40 -20.55 14.49
CA HIS A 111 0.51 -20.98 15.87
C HIS A 111 1.78 -21.81 16.12
N CYS A 112 2.26 -22.58 15.13
CA CYS A 112 3.51 -23.34 15.24
C CYS A 112 4.72 -22.44 15.55
N PHE A 113 4.77 -21.21 15.06
CA PHE A 113 5.88 -20.29 15.37
C PHE A 113 5.86 -19.87 16.84
N PHE A 114 4.67 -19.55 17.38
CA PHE A 114 4.54 -19.14 18.79
C PHE A 114 4.71 -20.30 19.77
N LEU A 115 4.41 -21.53 19.34
CA LEU A 115 4.54 -22.74 20.15
C LEU A 115 5.92 -23.40 20.04
N ASP A 116 6.86 -22.83 19.29
CA ASP A 116 8.22 -23.34 19.21
C ASP A 116 8.90 -23.26 20.61
N GLU A 117 9.31 -24.40 21.14
CA GLU A 117 9.89 -24.49 22.48
C GLU A 117 11.21 -23.72 22.61
N GLY A 118 11.94 -23.58 21.49
CA GLY A 118 13.19 -22.82 21.43
C GLY A 118 12.95 -21.32 21.43
N ASN A 119 12.37 -20.81 20.34
CA ASN A 119 12.33 -19.37 20.06
C ASN A 119 10.91 -18.77 20.15
N GLY A 120 9.87 -19.57 20.36
CA GLY A 120 8.48 -19.10 20.29
C GLY A 120 8.16 -17.97 21.28
N HIS A 121 8.81 -18.00 22.44
CA HIS A 121 8.70 -16.96 23.47
C HIS A 121 9.31 -15.60 23.09
N GLU A 122 10.15 -15.55 22.05
CA GLU A 122 10.75 -14.33 21.50
C GLU A 122 9.91 -13.72 20.37
N ILE A 123 8.91 -14.45 19.86
CA ILE A 123 8.11 -14.05 18.71
C ILE A 123 6.88 -13.26 19.17
N ALA A 124 6.88 -11.96 18.89
CA ALA A 124 5.74 -11.08 19.21
C ALA A 124 4.62 -11.13 18.16
N TYR A 125 4.95 -11.35 16.89
CA TYR A 125 3.98 -11.44 15.80
C TYR A 125 4.53 -12.25 14.62
N VAL A 126 3.62 -12.85 13.84
CA VAL A 126 3.93 -13.53 12.57
C VAL A 126 3.31 -12.71 11.46
N GLN A 127 4.15 -12.10 10.61
CA GLN A 127 3.69 -11.38 9.43
C GLN A 127 3.59 -12.34 8.25
N TYR A 128 2.41 -12.37 7.65
CA TYR A 128 2.20 -13.10 6.42
C TYR A 128 2.19 -12.17 5.21
N PRO A 129 2.69 -12.66 4.06
CA PRO A 129 2.74 -11.85 2.86
C PRO A 129 1.31 -11.70 2.27
N GLN A 130 1.01 -10.51 1.78
CA GLN A 130 -0.30 -10.18 1.19
C GLN A 130 -0.22 -10.44 -0.32
N ALA A 131 -1.06 -11.34 -0.83
CA ALA A 131 -1.23 -11.55 -2.25
C ALA A 131 -2.46 -10.78 -2.73
N PHE A 132 -2.39 -10.27 -3.94
CA PHE A 132 -3.55 -9.68 -4.59
C PHE A 132 -3.90 -10.55 -5.80
N ASP A 133 -5.19 -10.82 -5.99
CA ASP A 133 -5.68 -11.46 -7.20
C ASP A 133 -5.64 -10.44 -8.36
N ASN A 134 -5.53 -10.93 -9.61
CA ASN A 134 -5.52 -10.11 -10.84
C ASN A 134 -4.35 -9.14 -11.04
N LEU A 135 -3.14 -9.51 -10.61
CA LEU A 135 -1.94 -8.77 -11.00
C LEU A 135 -1.70 -8.94 -12.52
N THR A 136 -1.56 -7.85 -13.27
CA THR A 136 -1.23 -7.87 -14.71
C THR A 136 0.24 -8.24 -14.94
N GLU A 137 0.61 -8.71 -16.14
CA GLU A 137 2.02 -9.06 -16.45
C GLU A 137 2.96 -7.86 -16.39
N ASN A 138 2.44 -6.64 -16.56
CA ASN A 138 3.20 -5.38 -16.58
C ASN A 138 3.07 -4.58 -15.28
N GLU A 139 2.92 -5.26 -14.13
CA GLU A 139 2.72 -4.56 -12.87
C GLU A 139 4.00 -3.87 -12.36
N ILE A 140 4.06 -2.55 -12.59
CA ILE A 140 5.19 -1.67 -12.27
C ILE A 140 5.33 -1.40 -10.76
N TYR A 141 4.37 -1.82 -9.93
CA TYR A 141 4.34 -1.56 -8.49
C TYR A 141 5.10 -2.58 -7.62
N GLY A 142 5.86 -3.50 -8.24
CA GLY A 142 6.81 -4.33 -7.49
C GLY A 142 6.15 -5.28 -6.49
N SER A 143 4.91 -5.69 -6.73
CA SER A 143 4.31 -6.79 -5.97
C SER A 143 5.07 -8.07 -6.34
N LEU A 144 5.73 -8.67 -5.35
CA LEU A 144 6.72 -9.73 -5.54
C LEU A 144 6.07 -11.06 -5.95
N ARG A 145 5.65 -11.18 -7.22
CA ARG A 145 5.06 -12.40 -7.82
C ARG A 145 5.94 -13.65 -7.67
N VAL A 146 7.26 -13.48 -7.54
CA VAL A 146 8.23 -14.58 -7.60
C VAL A 146 8.37 -15.36 -6.28
N LEU A 147 7.93 -14.82 -5.13
CA LEU A 147 8.15 -15.46 -3.82
C LEU A 147 6.89 -16.10 -3.20
N MET A 148 5.70 -15.93 -3.82
CA MET A 148 4.42 -16.31 -3.18
C MET A 148 3.90 -17.71 -3.54
N LYS A 149 4.61 -18.49 -4.39
CA LYS A 149 4.14 -19.83 -4.77
C LYS A 149 4.27 -20.89 -3.67
N SER A 150 4.93 -20.60 -2.55
CA SER A 150 5.25 -21.60 -1.51
C SER A 150 4.95 -21.17 -0.07
N ALA A 151 4.40 -19.97 0.18
CA ALA A 151 4.06 -19.50 1.52
C ALA A 151 2.68 -18.84 1.53
N PHE A 152 1.92 -19.10 2.59
CA PHE A 152 0.59 -18.54 2.84
C PHE A 152 0.48 -17.08 2.38
N ALA A 153 -0.55 -16.78 1.60
CA ALA A 153 -0.77 -15.44 1.09
C ALA A 153 -2.21 -15.00 1.38
N ILE A 154 -2.39 -13.95 2.18
CA ILE A 154 -3.72 -13.38 2.42
C ILE A 154 -4.15 -12.66 1.14
N THR A 155 -5.28 -13.05 0.57
CA THR A 155 -5.67 -12.65 -0.79
C THR A 155 -6.67 -11.49 -0.79
N GLY A 156 -6.46 -10.49 -1.65
CA GLY A 156 -7.33 -9.32 -1.81
C GLY A 156 -8.64 -9.62 -2.58
N LYS A 157 -9.78 -9.04 -2.18
CA LYS A 157 -11.08 -9.17 -2.86
C LYS A 157 -11.31 -8.06 -3.90
N VAL A 158 -10.90 -8.35 -5.13
CA VAL A 158 -11.37 -7.88 -6.47
C VAL A 158 -11.67 -6.39 -6.70
N ALA A 159 -11.04 -5.87 -7.76
CA ALA A 159 -11.22 -4.56 -8.40
C ALA A 159 -12.59 -4.38 -9.08
N ASP A 160 -13.08 -3.13 -9.10
CA ASP A 160 -14.36 -2.69 -9.66
C ASP A 160 -14.42 -2.83 -11.20
N ASP A 161 -15.61 -3.01 -11.80
CA ASP A 161 -15.78 -3.20 -13.25
C ASP A 161 -15.25 -1.98 -14.06
N ASP A 162 -15.33 -0.78 -13.47
CA ASP A 162 -14.75 0.45 -14.02
C ASP A 162 -13.21 0.46 -13.99
N VAL A 163 -12.59 -0.25 -13.04
CA VAL A 163 -11.13 -0.45 -12.99
C VAL A 163 -10.71 -1.43 -14.07
N HIS A 164 -11.48 -2.50 -14.30
CA HIS A 164 -11.23 -3.46 -15.38
C HIS A 164 -11.34 -2.84 -16.78
N ARG A 165 -12.32 -1.96 -17.04
CA ARG A 165 -12.41 -1.21 -18.31
C ARG A 165 -11.22 -0.29 -18.57
N ARG A 166 -10.69 0.36 -17.52
CA ARG A 166 -9.51 1.24 -17.63
C ARG A 166 -8.22 0.44 -17.79
N ASP A 167 -8.18 -0.76 -17.24
CA ASP A 167 -7.11 -1.75 -17.39
C ASP A 167 -7.04 -2.29 -18.83
N GLU A 168 -8.17 -2.66 -19.45
CA GLU A 168 -8.21 -3.05 -20.88
C GLU A 168 -7.75 -1.93 -21.83
N GLN A 169 -7.87 -0.67 -21.40
CA GLN A 169 -7.45 0.50 -22.18
C GLN A 169 -6.01 0.93 -21.88
N GLU A 170 -5.28 0.19 -21.03
CA GLU A 170 -3.92 0.52 -20.56
C GLU A 170 -3.81 1.93 -19.93
N ILE A 171 -4.90 2.43 -19.33
CA ILE A 171 -4.95 3.78 -18.76
C ILE A 171 -4.50 3.74 -17.29
N MET A 172 -3.40 4.44 -16.98
CA MET A 172 -2.86 4.54 -15.63
C MET A 172 -3.80 5.36 -14.70
N VAL A 173 -4.21 4.75 -13.58
CA VAL A 173 -5.11 5.39 -12.60
C VAL A 173 -4.31 5.97 -11.43
N PHE A 174 -4.29 7.30 -11.33
CA PHE A 174 -3.68 8.01 -10.21
C PHE A 174 -4.73 8.24 -9.10
N GLY A 175 -4.97 7.21 -8.28
CA GLY A 175 -5.96 7.23 -7.21
C GLY A 175 -5.45 7.92 -5.94
N THR A 176 -6.04 9.07 -5.60
CA THR A 176 -5.84 9.87 -4.38
C THR A 176 -4.39 10.30 -4.06
N TRP A 177 -4.22 11.37 -3.30
CA TRP A 177 -2.90 11.92 -2.97
C TRP A 177 -2.09 10.93 -2.11
N SER A 178 -0.98 10.41 -2.64
CA SER A 178 -0.02 9.59 -1.90
C SER A 178 1.39 10.16 -2.06
N PRO A 179 2.19 10.26 -0.96
CA PRO A 179 3.58 10.68 -1.01
C PRO A 179 4.45 9.87 -2.00
N MET A 180 4.11 8.61 -2.26
CA MET A 180 4.81 7.77 -3.22
C MET A 180 4.68 8.29 -4.66
N PHE A 181 3.50 8.77 -5.05
CA PHE A 181 3.30 9.38 -6.37
C PHE A 181 4.08 10.69 -6.50
N THR A 182 4.21 11.45 -5.42
CA THR A 182 5.03 12.66 -5.40
C THR A 182 6.49 12.34 -5.65
N VAL A 183 7.03 11.28 -5.03
CA VAL A 183 8.43 10.85 -5.24
C VAL A 183 8.65 10.36 -6.67
N LEU A 184 7.76 9.51 -7.20
CA LEU A 184 7.87 9.00 -8.58
C LEU A 184 7.76 10.12 -9.62
N ALA A 185 6.81 11.04 -9.44
CA ALA A 185 6.66 12.20 -10.32
C ALA A 185 7.87 13.13 -10.23
N ALA A 186 8.41 13.36 -9.03
CA ALA A 186 9.62 14.17 -8.85
C ALA A 186 10.85 13.53 -9.52
N LEU A 187 11.03 12.21 -9.39
CA LEU A 187 12.10 11.48 -10.06
C LEU A 187 11.95 11.51 -11.59
N ALA A 188 10.73 11.33 -12.10
CA ALA A 188 10.46 11.42 -13.54
C ALA A 188 10.77 12.81 -14.09
N LEU A 189 10.37 13.88 -13.38
CA LEU A 189 10.69 15.25 -13.73
C LEU A 189 12.19 15.53 -13.62
N PHE A 190 12.88 15.00 -12.61
CA PHE A 190 14.32 15.13 -12.45
C PHE A 190 15.09 14.51 -13.63
N HIS A 191 14.70 13.30 -14.06
CA HIS A 191 15.29 12.66 -15.24
C HIS A 191 14.99 13.43 -16.53
N LEU A 192 13.77 13.96 -16.68
CA LEU A 192 13.41 14.79 -17.84
C LEU A 192 14.25 16.08 -17.91
N LEU A 193 14.44 16.77 -16.78
CA LEU A 193 15.31 17.94 -16.68
C LEU A 193 16.76 17.57 -17.00
N GLY A 194 17.23 16.43 -16.53
CA GLY A 194 18.57 15.90 -16.86
C GLY A 194 18.75 15.64 -18.36
N LEU A 195 17.77 15.03 -19.02
CA LEU A 195 17.80 14.80 -20.48
C LEU A 195 17.82 16.11 -21.26
N ILE A 196 17.02 17.10 -20.86
CA ILE A 196 17.02 18.43 -21.46
C ILE A 196 18.40 19.10 -21.28
N ALA A 197 19.01 19.00 -20.10
CA ALA A 197 20.32 19.55 -19.83
C ALA A 197 21.41 18.89 -20.72
N ILE A 198 21.38 17.56 -20.88
CA ILE A 198 22.31 16.84 -21.77
C ILE A 198 22.15 17.30 -23.22
N LEU A 199 20.90 17.43 -23.70
CA LEU A 199 20.64 17.91 -25.06
C LEU A 199 21.15 19.34 -25.25
N LEU A 200 20.93 20.23 -24.28
CA LEU A 200 21.45 21.60 -24.30
C LEU A 200 22.99 21.63 -24.31
N CYS A 201 23.65 20.79 -23.50
CA CYS A 201 25.10 20.66 -23.52
C CYS A 201 25.61 20.22 -24.90
N TYR A 202 24.95 19.25 -25.54
CA TYR A 202 25.33 18.79 -26.87
C TYR A 202 25.20 19.90 -27.93
N VAL A 203 24.08 20.65 -27.91
CA VAL A 203 23.86 21.79 -28.83
C VAL A 203 24.91 22.89 -28.59
N LEU A 204 25.25 23.20 -27.34
CA LEU A 204 26.27 24.19 -27.01
C LEU A 204 27.66 23.78 -27.51
N VAL A 205 28.06 22.52 -27.32
CA VAL A 205 29.35 22.02 -27.82
C VAL A 205 29.40 22.07 -29.35
N PHE A 206 28.32 21.66 -30.01
CA PHE A 206 28.25 21.65 -31.47
C PHE A 206 28.29 23.06 -32.08
N THR A 207 27.53 24.00 -31.53
CA THR A 207 27.52 25.39 -32.03
C THR A 207 28.87 26.10 -31.82
N ASN A 208 29.63 25.74 -30.78
CA ASN A 208 30.96 26.26 -30.51
C ASN A 208 32.11 25.48 -31.20
N LEU A 209 31.80 24.47 -32.01
CA LEU A 209 32.79 23.64 -32.71
C LEU A 209 33.84 24.45 -33.51
N PRO A 210 33.47 25.52 -34.26
CA PRO A 210 34.45 26.34 -34.98
C PRO A 210 35.43 27.07 -34.05
N ILE A 211 35.00 27.42 -32.84
CA ILE A 211 35.82 28.10 -31.83
C ILE A 211 36.84 27.11 -31.27
N TYR A 212 36.41 25.88 -30.93
CA TYR A 212 37.32 24.81 -30.49
C TYR A 212 38.36 24.46 -31.58
N GLN A 213 37.94 24.41 -32.84
CA GLN A 213 38.86 24.24 -33.97
C GLN A 213 39.88 25.39 -34.05
N GLY A 214 39.43 26.64 -33.88
CA GLY A 214 40.28 27.82 -33.85
C GLY A 214 41.30 27.86 -32.72
N MET A 215 40.92 27.38 -31.53
CA MET A 215 41.79 27.38 -30.34
C MET A 215 42.84 26.27 -30.37
N PHE A 216 42.46 25.04 -30.74
CA PHE A 216 43.30 23.86 -30.51
C PHE A 216 43.87 23.23 -31.77
N PHE A 217 43.17 23.28 -32.90
CA PHE A 217 43.49 22.45 -34.07
C PHE A 217 44.01 23.23 -35.28
N ARG A 218 43.64 24.51 -35.45
CA ARG A 218 44.13 25.34 -36.55
C ARG A 218 45.63 25.60 -36.43
N LYS A 219 46.32 25.56 -37.58
CA LYS A 219 47.76 25.85 -37.73
C LYS A 219 48.04 27.01 -38.71
N ASP A 220 46.98 27.62 -39.24
CA ASP A 220 47.04 28.75 -40.16
C ASP A 220 46.95 30.09 -39.41
N SER A 221 47.00 31.20 -40.15
CA SER A 221 46.93 32.56 -39.59
C SER A 221 45.58 32.90 -38.93
N GLY A 222 44.58 32.02 -39.01
CA GLY A 222 43.29 32.18 -38.33
C GLY A 222 43.19 31.41 -37.00
N LYS A 223 44.30 30.90 -36.48
CA LYS A 223 44.38 30.31 -35.14
C LYS A 223 44.17 31.38 -34.06
N ILE A 224 43.38 31.06 -33.04
CA ILE A 224 43.20 31.95 -31.88
C ILE A 224 44.55 32.05 -31.12
N PRO A 225 44.99 33.26 -30.74
CA PRO A 225 46.26 33.44 -30.04
C PRO A 225 46.36 32.62 -28.75
N ALA A 226 47.53 32.02 -28.51
CA ALA A 226 47.75 31.13 -27.37
C ALA A 226 47.53 31.82 -26.00
N SER A 227 47.79 33.12 -25.91
CA SER A 227 47.53 33.92 -24.71
C SER A 227 46.04 33.97 -24.34
N VAL A 228 45.18 34.11 -25.35
CA VAL A 228 43.72 34.15 -25.17
C VAL A 228 43.21 32.77 -24.78
N THR A 229 43.66 31.71 -25.47
CA THR A 229 43.29 30.33 -25.13
C THR A 229 43.69 29.99 -23.68
N LEU A 230 44.89 30.37 -23.24
CA LEU A 230 45.36 30.09 -21.88
C LEU A 230 44.53 30.85 -20.82
N GLN A 231 44.23 32.12 -21.06
CA GLN A 231 43.38 32.92 -20.17
C GLN A 231 41.96 32.35 -20.09
N SER A 232 41.36 31.98 -21.22
CA SER A 232 40.02 31.38 -21.27
C SER A 232 39.95 30.04 -20.54
N VAL A 233 40.97 29.18 -20.69
CA VAL A 233 41.05 27.91 -19.95
C VAL A 233 41.18 28.16 -18.45
N ALA A 234 42.00 29.13 -18.02
CA ALA A 234 42.14 29.49 -16.62
C ALA A 234 40.81 29.98 -16.01
N PHE A 235 40.08 30.86 -16.70
CA PHE A 235 38.76 31.32 -16.27
C PHE A 235 37.72 30.19 -16.23
N ALA A 236 37.72 29.30 -17.22
CA ALA A 236 36.82 28.15 -17.24
C ALA A 236 37.07 27.19 -16.07
N LEU A 237 38.34 26.91 -15.76
CA LEU A 237 38.72 26.08 -14.62
C LEU A 237 38.30 26.74 -13.29
N LEU A 238 38.54 28.04 -13.12
CA LEU A 238 38.12 28.78 -11.93
C LEU A 238 36.59 28.79 -11.75
N ALA A 239 35.84 28.99 -12.83
CA ALA A 239 34.38 28.95 -12.78
C ALA A 239 33.86 27.54 -12.43
N SER A 240 34.51 26.49 -12.95
CA SER A 240 34.12 25.10 -12.67
C SER A 240 34.35 24.68 -11.22
N THR A 241 35.40 25.19 -10.56
CA THR A 241 35.65 24.91 -9.14
C THR A 241 34.68 25.65 -8.22
N LEU A 242 34.29 26.88 -8.60
CA LEU A 242 33.27 27.66 -7.88
C LEU A 242 31.84 27.11 -8.03
N ALA A 243 31.57 26.31 -9.05
CA ALA A 243 30.26 25.66 -9.24
C ALA A 243 30.12 24.33 -8.47
N ILE A 244 31.23 23.77 -8.00
CA ILE A 244 31.30 22.50 -7.25
C ILE A 244 31.29 22.74 -5.72
N TYR A 245 31.64 23.95 -5.28
CA TYR A 245 31.57 24.41 -3.88
C TYR A 245 30.33 25.27 -3.64
#